data_AF-A0A833SN42-F1
#
_entry.id   AF-A0A833SN42-F1
#
_cell.length_a   1.000
_cell.length_b   1.000
_cell.length_c   1.000
_cell.angle_alpha   90.00
_cell.angle_beta   90.00
_cell.angle_gamma   90.00
#
_symmetry.space_group_name_H-M   'P 1'
#
loop_
_entity.id
_entity.type
_entity.pdbx_description
1 polymer ?
#
loop_
_entity_poly.entity_id
_entity_poly.type
_entity_poly.pdbx_seq_one_letter_code
_entity_poly.pdbx_strand_id
1 'polypeptide(L)'
;MGLQEEQMASQAFILALLKNLEARSSTPKELEIVVEQILPVLVFAIVHLLKAVEASEEKNEDGEDSGPPIRPLDHLARYMLRRNPRHNESNAEMTEFQVLVRKLLRK
;
A
#
# COMPACT_ATOMS: atom_id res chain seq x y z
N MET A 1 -19.12 -6.47 -2.41
CA MET A 1 -19.55 -5.14 -1.95
C MET A 1 -19.85 -4.29 -3.17
N GLY A 2 -20.61 -3.20 -3.04
CA GLY A 2 -20.84 -2.32 -4.19
C GLY A 2 -19.59 -1.53 -4.55
N LEU A 3 -19.29 -1.33 -5.84
CA LEU A 3 -18.12 -0.58 -6.32
C LEU A 3 -18.04 0.85 -5.75
N GLN A 4 -19.20 1.45 -5.43
CA GLN A 4 -19.31 2.75 -4.78
C GLN A 4 -18.96 2.70 -3.28
N GLU A 5 -19.33 1.64 -2.56
CA GLU A 5 -18.97 1.45 -1.15
C GLU A 5 -17.47 1.27 -0.99
N GLU A 6 -16.85 0.50 -1.90
CA GLU A 6 -15.41 0.28 -1.95
C GLU A 6 -14.65 1.58 -2.22
N GLN A 7 -15.13 2.42 -3.14
CA GLN A 7 -14.55 3.74 -3.39
C GLN A 7 -14.65 4.67 -2.17
N MET A 8 -15.82 4.72 -1.51
CA MET A 8 -15.99 5.52 -0.29
C MET A 8 -15.10 5.04 0.86
N ALA A 9 -15.01 3.73 1.07
CA ALA A 9 -14.16 3.13 2.10
C ALA A 9 -12.68 3.42 1.83
N SER A 10 -12.24 3.27 0.58
CA SER A 10 -10.87 3.62 0.15
C SER A 10 -10.56 5.09 0.37
N GLN A 11 -11.47 5.99 -0.02
CA GLN A 11 -11.29 7.43 0.20
C GLN A 11 -11.24 7.79 1.70
N ALA A 12 -12.14 7.22 2.51
CA ALA A 12 -12.16 7.44 3.95
C ALA A 12 -10.87 6.94 4.61
N PHE A 13 -10.37 5.78 4.20
CA PHE A 13 -9.09 5.23 4.65
C PHE A 13 -7.92 6.17 4.32
N ILE A 14 -7.81 6.62 3.07
CA ILE A 14 -6.74 7.53 2.63
C ILE A 14 -6.78 8.83 3.44
N LEU A 15 -7.96 9.42 3.64
CA LEU A 15 -8.11 10.65 4.43
C LEU A 15 -7.72 10.45 5.89
N ALA A 16 -8.14 9.34 6.51
CA ALA A 16 -7.78 9.02 7.89
C ALA A 16 -6.26 8.81 8.02
N LEU A 17 -5.64 8.15 7.05
CA LEU A 17 -4.20 7.93 6.99
C LEU A 17 -3.44 9.25 6.89
N LEU A 18 -3.84 10.13 5.96
CA LEU A 18 -3.22 11.46 5.78
C LEU A 18 -3.32 12.29 7.06
N LYS A 19 -4.49 12.34 7.70
CA LYS A 19 -4.68 13.06 8.97
C LYS A 19 -3.77 12.53 10.08
N ASN A 20 -3.57 11.22 10.17
CA ASN A 20 -2.66 10.62 11.14
C ASN A 20 -1.19 10.92 10.82
N LEU A 21 -0.83 10.95 9.53
CA LEU A 21 0.52 11.30 9.10
C LEU A 21 0.82 12.78 9.35
N GLU A 22 -0.10 13.68 9.04
CA GLU A 22 0.00 15.11 9.36
C GLU A 22 0.24 15.33 10.85
N ALA A 23 -0.55 14.68 11.70
CA ALA A 23 -0.44 14.79 13.16
C ALA A 23 0.90 14.25 13.72
N ARG A 24 1.60 13.40 12.97
CA ARG A 24 2.86 12.76 13.40
C ARG A 24 4.09 13.24 12.64
N SER A 25 3.92 13.99 11.56
CA SER A 25 5.01 14.52 10.75
C SER A 25 5.69 15.67 11.49
N SER A 26 7.03 15.67 11.51
CA SER A 26 7.80 16.74 12.16
C SER A 26 7.86 17.98 11.28
N THR A 27 7.78 17.81 9.95
CA THR A 27 7.76 18.89 8.97
C THR A 27 6.85 18.58 7.77
N PRO A 28 6.34 19.61 7.06
CA PRO A 28 5.59 19.44 5.80
C PRO A 28 6.37 18.67 4.74
N LYS A 29 7.71 18.80 4.74
CA LYS A 29 8.59 18.12 3.79
C LYS A 29 8.75 16.63 4.09
N GLU A 30 8.77 16.24 5.36
CA GLU A 30 8.71 14.82 5.74
C GLU A 30 7.38 14.20 5.30
N LEU A 31 6.27 14.90 5.49
CA LEU A 31 4.96 14.45 5.05
C LEU A 31 4.91 14.26 3.52
N GLU A 32 5.41 15.22 2.76
CA GLU A 32 5.52 15.13 1.30
C GLU A 32 6.34 13.90 0.87
N ILE A 33 7.49 13.64 1.51
CA ILE A 33 8.31 12.46 1.20
C ILE A 33 7.54 11.16 1.51
N VAL A 34 6.90 11.07 2.67
CA VAL A 34 6.12 9.87 3.05
C VAL A 34 5.00 9.63 2.05
N VAL A 35 4.28 10.69 1.68
CA VAL A 35 3.14 10.62 0.76
C VAL A 35 3.55 10.28 -0.65
N GLU A 36 4.59 10.91 -1.17
CA GLU A 36 4.95 10.77 -2.58
C GLU A 36 5.81 9.54 -2.85
N GLN A 37 6.65 9.14 -1.88
CA GLN A 37 7.69 8.14 -2.13
C GLN A 37 7.45 6.83 -1.37
N ILE A 38 6.80 6.87 -0.20
CA ILE A 38 6.65 5.69 0.65
C ILE A 38 5.27 5.07 0.47
N LEU A 39 4.21 5.86 0.61
CA LEU A 39 2.83 5.38 0.55
C LEU A 39 2.48 4.63 -0.76
N PRO A 40 2.87 5.10 -1.95
CA PRO A 40 2.54 4.41 -3.19
C PRO A 40 3.20 3.02 -3.29
N VAL A 41 4.31 2.79 -2.60
CA VAL A 41 4.94 1.46 -2.57
C VAL A 41 4.34 0.61 -1.47
N LEU A 42 4.12 1.20 -0.29
CA LEU A 42 3.63 0.52 0.89
C LEU A 42 2.19 0.00 0.71
N VAL A 43 1.30 0.81 0.13
CA VAL A 43 -0.10 0.40 -0.11
C VAL A 43 -0.16 -0.81 -1.03
N PHE A 44 0.61 -0.81 -2.12
CA PHE A 44 0.67 -1.96 -3.04
C PHE A 44 1.33 -3.18 -2.39
N ALA A 45 2.34 -2.97 -1.53
CA ALA A 45 2.95 -4.05 -0.75
C ALA A 45 1.93 -4.71 0.19
N ILE A 46 1.08 -3.92 0.85
CA ILE A 46 0.01 -4.41 1.73
C ILE A 46 -1.04 -5.19 0.91
N VAL A 47 -1.51 -4.64 -0.21
CA VAL A 47 -2.46 -5.34 -1.09
C VAL A 47 -1.88 -6.66 -1.58
N HIS A 48 -0.60 -6.68 -1.99
CA HIS A 48 0.06 -7.91 -2.41
C HIS A 48 0.21 -8.91 -1.25
N LEU A 49 0.48 -8.44 -0.03
CA LEU A 49 0.53 -9.30 1.15
C LEU A 49 -0.84 -9.95 1.41
N LEU A 50 -1.92 -9.17 1.39
CA LEU A 50 -3.28 -9.66 1.63
C LEU A 50 -3.67 -10.74 0.60
N LYS A 51 -3.41 -10.51 -0.69
CA LYS A 51 -3.63 -11.51 -1.75
C LYS A 51 -2.80 -12.79 -1.54
N ALA A 52 -1.57 -12.66 -1.04
CA ALA A 52 -0.73 -13.82 -0.76
C ALA A 52 -1.25 -14.62 0.43
N VAL A 53 -1.79 -13.95 1.46
CA VAL A 53 -2.43 -14.58 2.60
C VAL A 53 -3.70 -15.32 2.17
N GLU A 54 -4.58 -14.66 1.43
CA GLU A 54 -5.82 -15.25 0.87
C GLU A 54 -5.50 -16.51 0.04
N ALA A 55 -4.56 -16.41 -0.91
CA ALA A 55 -4.14 -17.56 -1.71
C ALA A 55 -3.45 -18.67 -0.90
N SER A 56 -2.86 -18.35 0.26
CA SER A 56 -2.30 -19.35 1.16
C SER A 56 -3.39 -20.07 1.96
N GLU A 57 -4.46 -19.35 2.34
CA GLU A 57 -5.61 -19.91 3.03
C GLU A 57 -6.38 -20.87 2.11
N GLU A 58 -6.63 -20.47 0.86
CA GLU A 58 -7.27 -21.33 -0.16
C GLU A 58 -6.50 -22.66 -0.36
N LYS A 59 -5.17 -22.61 -0.46
CA LYS A 59 -4.33 -23.82 -0.63
C LYS A 59 -4.32 -24.75 0.58
N ASN A 60 -4.48 -24.20 1.78
CA ASN A 60 -4.60 -25.00 2.99
C ASN A 60 -5.91 -25.80 3.01
N GLU A 61 -6.97 -25.29 2.40
CA GLU A 61 -8.26 -25.98 2.28
C GLU A 61 -8.21 -27.13 1.26
N ASP A 62 -7.42 -26.99 0.20
CA ASP A 62 -7.24 -28.01 -0.85
C ASP A 62 -6.24 -29.13 -0.48
N GLY A 63 -5.59 -29.05 0.69
CA GLY A 63 -4.67 -30.07 1.17
C GLY A 63 -3.32 -30.13 0.41
N GLU A 64 -3.00 -29.12 -0.40
CA GLU A 64 -1.68 -28.97 -0.99
C GLU A 64 -0.66 -28.49 0.06
N ASP A 65 0.62 -28.86 -0.11
CA ASP A 65 1.73 -28.43 0.75
C ASP A 65 1.82 -26.90 0.72
N SER A 66 1.25 -26.27 1.73
CA SER A 66 1.31 -24.83 1.90
C SER A 66 2.76 -24.50 2.23
N GLY A 67 3.42 -23.87 1.27
CA GLY A 67 4.81 -23.45 1.39
C GLY A 67 5.08 -22.64 2.67
N PRO A 68 6.32 -22.20 2.88
CA PRO A 68 6.72 -21.58 4.14
C PRO A 68 5.78 -20.45 4.57
N PRO A 69 5.49 -20.33 5.88
CA PRO A 69 4.51 -19.38 6.39
C PRO A 69 4.89 -17.95 6.00
N ILE A 70 3.89 -17.19 5.56
CA ILE A 70 4.07 -15.79 5.17
C ILE A 70 4.48 -14.99 6.41
N ARG A 71 5.66 -14.37 6.36
CA ARG A 71 6.14 -13.42 7.35
C ARG A 71 5.81 -12.01 6.87
N PRO A 72 4.80 -11.33 7.44
CA PRO A 72 4.28 -10.07 6.89
C PRO A 72 5.36 -8.99 6.71
N LEU A 73 6.21 -8.80 7.71
CA LEU A 73 7.26 -7.79 7.67
C LEU A 73 8.34 -8.10 6.63
N ASP A 74 8.75 -9.37 6.52
CA ASP A 74 9.73 -9.79 5.50
C ASP A 74 9.16 -9.63 4.09
N HIS A 75 7.87 -9.95 3.91
CA HIS A 75 7.17 -9.80 2.64
C HIS A 75 7.09 -8.34 2.21
N LEU A 76 6.65 -7.46 3.12
CA LEU A 76 6.59 -6.03 2.88
C LEU A 76 7.98 -5.46 2.57
N ALA A 77 9.00 -5.79 3.37
CA ALA A 77 10.36 -5.32 3.16
C ALA A 77 10.91 -5.74 1.78
N ARG A 78 10.73 -7.02 1.40
CA ARG A 78 11.16 -7.53 0.09
C ARG A 78 10.41 -6.85 -1.05
N TYR A 79 9.10 -6.66 -0.91
CA TYR A 79 8.29 -5.99 -1.94
C TYR A 79 8.74 -4.54 -2.12
N MET A 80 8.85 -3.79 -1.01
CA MET A 80 9.24 -2.39 -1.03
C MET A 80 10.66 -2.21 -1.57
N LEU A 81 11.61 -3.11 -1.24
CA LEU A 81 12.95 -3.09 -1.80
C LEU A 81 12.94 -3.29 -3.33
N ARG A 82 12.15 -4.25 -3.82
CA ARG A 82 12.05 -4.58 -5.25
C ARG A 82 11.24 -3.56 -6.05
N ARG A 83 10.35 -2.80 -5.43
CA ARG A 83 9.48 -1.84 -6.13
C ARG A 83 9.77 -0.40 -5.73
N ASN A 84 10.92 -0.14 -5.12
CA ASN A 84 11.33 1.21 -4.77
C ASN A 84 11.54 2.04 -6.06
N PRO A 85 10.79 3.14 -6.26
CA PRO A 85 10.90 3.99 -7.45
C PRO A 85 12.28 4.65 -7.60
N ARG A 86 13.07 4.75 -6.53
CA ARG A 86 14.46 5.24 -6.60
C ARG A 86 15.41 4.24 -7.26
N HIS A 87 15.01 2.98 -7.37
CA HIS A 87 15.85 1.88 -7.84
C HIS A 87 15.23 1.07 -8.99
N ASN A 88 13.94 1.28 -9.29
CA ASN A 88 13.20 0.60 -10.36
C ASN A 88 12.20 1.55 -11.04
N GLU A 89 11.80 1.20 -12.27
CA GLU A 89 10.81 1.98 -13.03
C GLU A 89 9.46 2.05 -12.31
N SER A 90 8.86 3.24 -12.28
CA SER A 90 7.57 3.50 -11.67
C SER A 90 6.45 2.79 -12.44
N ASN A 91 5.61 2.03 -11.73
CA ASN A 91 4.42 1.42 -12.33
C ASN A 91 3.33 2.49 -12.59
N ALA A 92 2.50 2.30 -13.62
CA ALA A 92 1.41 3.21 -13.97
C ALA A 92 0.44 3.41 -12.78
N GLU A 93 0.07 2.32 -12.11
CA GLU A 93 -0.83 2.33 -10.95
C GLU A 93 -0.25 3.13 -9.76
N MET A 94 1.06 3.05 -9.53
CA MET A 94 1.74 3.85 -8.50
C MET A 94 1.74 5.34 -8.83
N THR A 95 1.90 5.67 -10.11
CA THR A 95 1.89 7.05 -10.62
C THR A 95 0.50 7.67 -10.48
N GLU A 96 -0.55 6.92 -10.82
CA GLU A 96 -1.94 7.34 -10.62
C GLU A 96 -2.27 7.56 -9.15
N PHE A 97 -1.81 6.66 -8.28
CA PHE A 97 -1.96 6.82 -6.84
C PHE A 97 -1.24 8.07 -6.32
N GLN A 98 0.01 8.33 -6.75
CA GLN A 98 0.73 9.57 -6.41
C GLN A 98 -0.05 10.83 -6.82
N VAL A 99 -0.65 10.82 -8.01
CA VAL A 99 -1.47 11.94 -8.50
C VAL A 99 -2.70 12.12 -7.61
N LEU A 100 -3.38 11.03 -7.23
CA LEU A 100 -4.53 11.08 -6.33
C LEU A 100 -4.15 11.69 -4.98
N VAL A 101 -3.06 11.21 -4.36
CA VAL A 101 -2.68 11.70 -3.03
C VAL A 101 -2.21 13.17 -3.11
N ARG A 102 -1.47 13.56 -4.14
CA ARG A 102 -1.12 14.98 -4.38
C ARG A 102 -2.34 15.88 -4.53
N LYS A 103 -3.39 15.43 -5.23
CA LYS A 103 -4.66 16.18 -5.33
C LYS A 103 -5.34 16.34 -3.97
N LEU A 104 -5.25 15.32 -3.11
CA LEU A 104 -5.84 15.36 -1.77
C LEU A 104 -5.06 16.28 -0.82
N LEU A 105 -3.73 16.36 -0.96
CA LEU A 105 -2.86 17.24 -0.16
C LEU A 105 -2.95 18.72 -0.55
N ARG A 106 -3.27 19.05 -1.80
CA ARG A 106 -3.34 20.45 -2.30
C ARG A 106 -4.65 21.18 -1.94
N LYS A 107 -5.38 20.71 -0.93
CA LYS A 107 -6.59 21.38 -0.44
C LYS A 107 -6.24 22.56 0.47
#